data_AF-A0A7S4QQV4-F1
#
_entry.id   AF-A0A7S4QQV4-F1
#
_cell.length_a   1.000
_cell.length_b   1.000
_cell.length_c   1.000
_cell.angle_alpha   90.00
_cell.angle_beta   90.00
_cell.angle_gamma   90.00
#
_symmetry.space_group_name_H-M   'P 1'
#
loop_
_entity.id
_entity.type
_entity.pdbx_description
1 polymer ?
#
loop_
_entity_poly.entity_id
_entity_poly.type
_entity_poly.pdbx_seq_one_letter_code
_entity_poly.pdbx_strand_id
1 'polypeptide(L)'
;KRWPPVRWPAQCGRPAMARVSTSSACLCLRLAAGELARALADGTAAGLRGADAAHLIDIVGELNHKLLMENLLRSDHMDGKLLFIHIGKTGGTAIKACIAPWLNWAKGFWVVDREGLFYEDEIETWQGSAMRNCGARRFAFFVRDPVRRFVSAFMARQRRPWSAGEERAFEQFPTPDALACALSSGSPAWRGRARGAMLTLGHVRDGLADYLGGNFSALARCRGSIRFVGRTEHLDEDLPSLARVLQAEGALLDNFPGAAASAGAGLGPSACKRCSSPAYRNFTRLGACSLANLRRWYRADYRLIRFLVREGLVHPSYLTELTPSPATEAK
;
A
#
# COMPACT_ATOMS: atom_id res chain seq x y z
N LYS A 1 -15.99 -34.09 -14.13
CA LYS A 1 -15.48 -34.38 -15.50
C LYS A 1 -14.02 -33.97 -15.54
N ARG A 2 -13.08 -34.89 -15.87
CA ARG A 2 -11.65 -34.58 -15.97
C ARG A 2 -11.39 -33.76 -17.24
N TRP A 3 -10.63 -32.69 -17.13
CA TRP A 3 -10.25 -31.83 -18.25
C TRP A 3 -9.19 -32.52 -19.13
N PRO A 4 -9.16 -32.27 -20.45
CA PRO A 4 -8.09 -32.75 -21.32
C PRO A 4 -6.75 -32.05 -20.98
N PRO A 5 -5.61 -32.71 -21.21
CA PRO A 5 -4.31 -32.13 -20.93
C PRO A 5 -4.01 -30.94 -21.87
N VAL A 6 -3.62 -29.80 -21.28
CA VAL A 6 -3.14 -28.62 -22.01
C VAL A 6 -1.83 -28.98 -22.72
N ARG A 7 -1.75 -28.76 -24.03
CA ARG A 7 -0.50 -28.89 -24.81
C ARG A 7 0.31 -27.60 -24.67
N TRP A 8 1.56 -27.71 -24.21
CA TRP A 8 2.49 -26.60 -24.17
C TRP A 8 3.12 -26.37 -25.55
N PRO A 9 3.42 -25.11 -25.94
CA PRO A 9 4.17 -24.84 -27.17
C PRO A 9 5.49 -25.61 -27.16
N ALA A 10 5.90 -26.19 -28.28
CA ALA A 10 7.12 -27.01 -28.39
C ALA A 10 8.42 -26.27 -27.95
N GLN A 11 8.36 -24.94 -27.93
CA GLN A 11 9.43 -24.03 -27.51
C GLN A 11 9.57 -23.95 -25.97
N CYS A 12 8.53 -24.34 -25.24
CA CYS A 12 8.48 -24.45 -23.79
C CYS A 12 8.60 -25.93 -23.41
N GLY A 13 9.84 -26.44 -23.36
CA GLY A 13 10.10 -27.82 -22.94
C GLY A 13 9.37 -28.16 -21.62
N ARG A 14 8.94 -29.41 -21.45
CA ARG A 14 8.34 -29.87 -20.17
C ARG A 14 9.32 -29.56 -19.04
N PRO A 15 8.90 -28.89 -17.95
CA PRO A 15 9.82 -28.59 -16.87
C PRO A 15 10.21 -29.89 -16.16
N ALA A 16 11.41 -30.38 -16.43
CA ALA A 16 12.15 -31.07 -15.38
C ALA A 16 12.40 -30.04 -14.26
N MET A 17 12.32 -30.46 -12.99
CA MET A 17 12.57 -29.60 -11.82
C MET A 17 14.05 -29.17 -11.71
N ALA A 18 14.56 -28.50 -12.73
CA ALA A 18 15.87 -27.87 -12.77
C ALA A 18 15.71 -26.44 -13.30
N ARG A 19 16.43 -25.51 -12.64
CA ARG A 19 16.34 -24.05 -12.74
C ARG A 19 16.05 -23.54 -14.16
N VAL A 20 14.77 -23.27 -14.45
CA VAL A 20 14.37 -22.49 -15.62
C VAL A 20 14.77 -21.03 -15.35
N SER A 21 15.51 -20.41 -16.27
CA SER A 21 15.87 -19.00 -16.15
C SER A 21 14.61 -18.13 -16.19
N THR A 22 14.60 -17.03 -15.44
CA THR A 22 13.47 -16.10 -15.29
C THR A 22 12.96 -15.55 -16.62
N SER A 23 13.84 -15.39 -17.61
CA SER A 23 13.48 -14.97 -18.97
C SER A 23 12.63 -16.01 -19.71
N SER A 24 12.88 -17.30 -19.51
CA SER A 24 12.14 -18.39 -20.17
C SER A 24 10.73 -18.54 -19.62
N ALA A 25 10.52 -18.32 -18.32
CA ALA A 25 9.19 -18.37 -17.71
C ALA A 25 8.28 -17.23 -18.20
N CYS A 26 8.79 -15.99 -18.25
CA CYS A 26 8.05 -14.84 -18.80
C CYS A 26 7.70 -15.04 -20.29
N LEU A 27 8.61 -15.63 -21.06
CA LEU A 27 8.35 -15.94 -22.47
C LEU A 27 7.24 -16.98 -22.62
N CYS A 28 7.26 -18.08 -21.85
CA CYS A 28 6.23 -19.11 -21.93
C CYS A 28 4.84 -18.62 -21.51
N LEU A 29 4.75 -17.70 -20.54
CA LEU A 29 3.48 -17.08 -20.14
C LEU A 29 2.94 -16.09 -21.17
N ARG A 30 3.81 -15.31 -21.82
CA ARG A 30 3.41 -14.46 -22.96
C ARG A 30 2.94 -15.30 -24.15
N LEU A 31 3.60 -16.42 -24.42
CA LEU A 31 3.19 -17.35 -25.47
C LEU A 31 1.85 -18.03 -25.12
N ALA A 32 1.66 -18.46 -23.88
CA ALA A 32 0.40 -19.04 -23.43
C ALA A 32 -0.77 -18.04 -23.49
N ALA A 33 -0.56 -16.79 -23.08
CA ALA A 33 -1.56 -15.72 -23.20
C ALA A 33 -1.87 -15.39 -24.67
N GLY A 34 -0.85 -15.35 -25.53
CA GLY A 34 -1.02 -15.11 -26.97
C GLY A 34 -1.66 -16.28 -27.71
N GLU A 35 -1.45 -17.52 -27.28
CA GLU A 35 -2.15 -18.70 -27.81
C GLU A 35 -3.60 -18.78 -27.32
N LEU A 36 -3.88 -18.42 -26.06
CA LEU A 36 -5.24 -18.33 -25.55
C LEU A 36 -6.04 -17.23 -26.28
N ALA A 37 -5.44 -16.06 -26.48
CA ALA A 37 -6.06 -14.97 -27.23
C ALA A 37 -6.35 -15.37 -28.69
N ARG A 38 -5.42 -16.08 -29.36
CA ARG A 38 -5.63 -16.62 -30.70
C ARG A 38 -6.72 -17.70 -30.73
N ALA A 39 -6.72 -18.63 -29.78
CA ALA A 39 -7.73 -19.68 -29.69
C ALA A 39 -9.15 -19.13 -29.47
N LEU A 40 -9.26 -18.02 -28.72
CA LEU A 40 -10.51 -17.28 -28.55
C LEU A 40 -10.94 -16.52 -29.81
N ALA A 41 -9.99 -15.87 -30.51
CA ALA A 41 -10.26 -15.15 -31.77
C ALA A 41 -10.70 -16.09 -32.90
N ASP A 42 -10.08 -17.27 -32.99
CA ASP A 42 -10.34 -18.24 -34.05
C ASP A 42 -11.53 -19.16 -33.74
N GLY A 43 -12.23 -18.95 -32.62
CA GLY A 43 -13.38 -19.78 -32.20
C GLY A 43 -13.03 -21.24 -31.87
N THR A 44 -11.74 -21.58 -31.75
CA THR A 44 -11.25 -22.94 -31.51
C THR A 44 -11.29 -23.33 -30.03
N ALA A 45 -11.52 -22.36 -29.13
CA ALA A 45 -11.83 -22.58 -27.72
C ALA A 45 -13.27 -23.11 -27.51
N ALA A 46 -13.65 -24.16 -28.24
CA ALA A 46 -14.97 -24.79 -28.22
C ALA A 46 -15.23 -25.47 -26.87
N GLY A 47 -15.64 -24.67 -25.89
CA GLY A 47 -15.89 -25.11 -24.51
C GLY A 47 -15.94 -23.96 -23.51
N LEU A 48 -15.35 -22.82 -23.83
CA LEU A 48 -15.39 -21.60 -23.01
C LEU A 48 -16.38 -20.63 -23.64
N ARG A 49 -17.66 -20.67 -23.22
CA ARG A 49 -18.68 -19.72 -23.69
C ARG A 49 -18.93 -18.64 -22.63
N GLY A 50 -18.97 -17.38 -23.05
CA GLY A 50 -19.46 -16.27 -22.23
C GLY A 50 -18.50 -15.82 -21.12
N ALA A 51 -19.05 -15.54 -19.93
CA ALA A 51 -18.36 -14.93 -18.79
C ALA A 51 -17.06 -15.65 -18.39
N ASP A 52 -16.94 -16.96 -18.66
CA ASP A 52 -15.74 -17.75 -18.36
C ASP A 52 -14.51 -17.35 -19.19
N ALA A 53 -14.70 -16.90 -20.44
CA ALA A 53 -13.59 -16.48 -21.28
C ALA A 53 -13.07 -15.08 -20.90
N ALA A 54 -13.97 -14.14 -20.59
CA ALA A 54 -13.60 -12.82 -20.08
C ALA A 54 -12.90 -12.93 -18.72
N HIS A 55 -13.45 -13.76 -17.82
CA HIS A 55 -12.84 -14.03 -16.52
C HIS A 55 -11.46 -14.69 -16.65
N LEU A 56 -11.25 -15.60 -17.61
CA LEU A 56 -9.93 -16.19 -17.86
C LEU A 56 -8.94 -15.19 -18.47
N ILE A 57 -9.38 -14.27 -19.34
CA ILE A 57 -8.53 -13.18 -19.85
C ILE A 57 -8.09 -12.28 -18.69
N ASP A 58 -9.00 -11.93 -17.79
CA ASP A 58 -8.70 -11.11 -16.61
C ASP A 58 -7.71 -11.84 -15.68
N ILE A 59 -7.94 -13.13 -15.39
CA ILE A 59 -7.03 -13.96 -14.60
C ILE A 59 -5.64 -14.05 -15.25
N VAL A 60 -5.56 -14.27 -16.56
CA VAL A 60 -4.28 -14.36 -17.28
C VAL A 60 -3.57 -13.00 -17.32
N GLY A 61 -4.31 -11.91 -17.47
CA GLY A 61 -3.81 -10.54 -17.39
C GLY A 61 -3.20 -10.23 -16.02
N GLU A 62 -3.93 -10.57 -14.96
CA GLU A 62 -3.47 -10.42 -13.58
C GLU A 62 -2.23 -11.26 -13.29
N LEU A 63 -2.22 -12.55 -13.66
CA LEU A 63 -1.07 -13.44 -13.45
C LEU A 63 0.18 -12.98 -14.22
N ASN A 64 0.02 -12.51 -15.47
CA ASN A 64 1.12 -11.96 -16.25
C ASN A 64 1.69 -10.69 -15.62
N HIS A 65 0.82 -9.79 -15.14
CA HIS A 65 1.25 -8.57 -14.48
C HIS A 65 1.94 -8.88 -13.14
N LYS A 66 1.41 -9.81 -12.34
CA LYS A 66 2.02 -10.28 -11.08
C LYS A 66 3.42 -10.82 -11.30
N LEU A 67 3.61 -11.72 -12.26
CA LEU A 67 4.93 -12.28 -12.58
C LEU A 67 5.87 -11.25 -13.20
N LEU A 68 5.35 -10.33 -14.03
CA LEU A 68 6.13 -9.21 -14.54
C LEU A 68 6.61 -8.31 -13.39
N MET A 69 5.77 -8.02 -12.39
CA MET A 69 6.11 -7.17 -11.26
C MET A 69 7.06 -7.85 -10.28
N GLU A 70 6.85 -9.12 -9.93
CA GLU A 70 7.83 -9.86 -9.14
C GLU A 70 9.19 -9.90 -9.84
N ASN A 71 9.20 -10.10 -11.16
CA ASN A 71 10.45 -10.10 -11.94
C ASN A 71 11.07 -8.72 -12.03
N LEU A 72 10.30 -7.65 -12.27
CA LEU A 72 10.81 -6.28 -12.27
C LEU A 72 11.38 -5.91 -10.90
N LEU A 73 10.66 -6.24 -9.82
CA LEU A 73 11.09 -5.99 -8.44
C LEU A 73 12.24 -6.89 -7.97
N ARG A 74 12.52 -8.00 -8.65
CA ARG A 74 13.72 -8.83 -8.42
C ARG A 74 14.88 -8.48 -9.33
N SER A 75 14.59 -7.89 -10.48
CA SER A 75 15.61 -7.49 -11.45
C SER A 75 16.32 -6.20 -11.04
N ASP A 76 17.53 -6.04 -11.57
CA ASP A 76 18.34 -4.83 -11.49
C ASP A 76 17.69 -3.65 -12.23
N HIS A 77 16.54 -3.85 -12.89
CA HIS A 77 15.80 -2.79 -13.60
C HIS A 77 15.32 -1.66 -12.67
N MET A 78 15.16 -1.96 -11.38
CA MET A 78 14.76 -0.98 -10.36
C MET A 78 15.96 -0.30 -9.71
N ASP A 79 17.18 -0.66 -10.10
CA ASP A 79 18.40 -0.07 -9.55
C ASP A 79 18.55 1.37 -10.04
N GLY A 80 18.95 2.24 -9.13
CA GLY A 80 18.99 3.69 -9.31
C GLY A 80 17.61 4.37 -9.33
N LYS A 81 16.50 3.63 -9.28
CA LYS A 81 15.15 4.20 -9.33
C LYS A 81 14.61 4.59 -7.96
N LEU A 82 13.74 5.61 -7.95
CA LEU A 82 12.98 6.02 -6.78
C LEU A 82 11.66 5.25 -6.71
N LEU A 83 11.50 4.47 -5.65
CA LEU A 83 10.31 3.71 -5.33
C LEU A 83 9.48 4.46 -4.30
N PHE A 84 8.22 4.73 -4.65
CA PHE A 84 7.27 5.27 -3.71
C PHE A 84 6.52 4.12 -3.01
N ILE A 85 6.79 3.93 -1.72
CA ILE A 85 6.10 2.91 -0.92
C ILE A 85 4.74 3.48 -0.51
N HIS A 86 3.67 2.97 -1.11
CA HIS A 86 2.32 3.28 -0.68
C HIS A 86 2.00 2.57 0.62
N ILE A 87 1.93 3.33 1.70
CA ILE A 87 1.44 2.82 2.98
C ILE A 87 -0.05 3.10 3.06
N GLY A 88 -0.84 2.06 3.32
CA GLY A 88 -2.29 2.18 3.41
C GLY A 88 -2.70 3.31 4.35
N LYS A 89 -3.59 4.18 3.87
CA LYS A 89 -4.21 5.29 4.62
C LYS A 89 -3.28 6.45 5.02
N THR A 90 -2.11 6.57 4.42
CA THR A 90 -1.19 7.72 4.59
C THR A 90 -1.33 8.77 3.48
N GLY A 91 -2.54 8.94 2.95
CA GLY A 91 -2.83 9.97 1.93
C GLY A 91 -2.36 9.63 0.52
N GLY A 92 -1.88 8.41 0.25
CA GLY A 92 -1.31 8.08 -1.05
C GLY A 92 -2.24 8.25 -2.25
N THR A 93 -3.57 8.15 -2.12
CA THR A 93 -4.47 8.50 -3.24
C THR A 93 -4.45 9.99 -3.55
N ALA A 94 -4.40 10.85 -2.53
CA ALA A 94 -4.29 12.30 -2.72
C ALA A 94 -2.94 12.61 -3.38
N ILE A 95 -1.85 12.11 -2.81
CA ILE A 95 -0.49 12.28 -3.36
C ILE A 95 -0.45 11.84 -4.82
N LYS A 96 -0.94 10.63 -5.14
CA LYS A 96 -1.02 10.13 -6.53
C LYS A 96 -1.79 11.09 -7.43
N ALA A 97 -2.98 11.52 -7.02
CA ALA A 97 -3.80 12.41 -7.84
C ALA A 97 -3.07 13.72 -8.14
N CYS A 98 -2.36 14.28 -7.15
CA CYS A 98 -1.64 15.52 -7.35
C CYS A 98 -0.36 15.30 -8.21
N ILE A 99 0.44 14.23 -8.03
CA ILE A 99 1.71 14.06 -8.76
C ILE A 99 1.60 13.32 -10.10
N ALA A 100 0.63 12.42 -10.28
CA ALA A 100 0.57 11.51 -11.43
C ALA A 100 0.57 12.19 -12.81
N PRO A 101 -0.09 13.35 -13.01
CA PRO A 101 -0.03 14.08 -14.28
C PRO A 101 1.39 14.52 -14.67
N TRP A 102 2.29 14.60 -13.71
CA TRP A 102 3.64 15.15 -13.86
C TRP A 102 4.72 14.09 -13.84
N LEU A 103 4.38 12.83 -13.62
CA LEU A 103 5.36 11.75 -13.52
C LEU A 103 5.91 11.38 -14.90
N ASN A 104 7.24 11.32 -14.99
CA ASN A 104 7.93 10.70 -16.10
C ASN A 104 8.02 9.18 -15.87
N TRP A 105 7.00 8.46 -16.33
CA TRP A 105 6.90 7.01 -16.16
C TRP A 105 8.08 6.23 -16.74
N ALA A 106 8.73 6.74 -17.78
CA ALA A 106 9.92 6.13 -18.38
C ALA A 106 11.17 6.26 -17.49
N LYS A 107 11.23 7.28 -16.62
CA LYS A 107 12.39 7.54 -15.76
C LYS A 107 12.32 6.89 -14.38
N GLY A 108 11.21 6.23 -14.03
CA GLY A 108 11.18 5.20 -13.00
C GLY A 108 10.71 5.68 -11.63
N PHE A 109 9.59 6.39 -11.59
CA PHE A 109 8.78 6.46 -10.39
C PHE A 109 7.79 5.31 -10.36
N TRP A 110 7.90 4.47 -9.35
CA TRP A 110 7.02 3.32 -9.18
C TRP A 110 6.29 3.43 -7.86
N VAL A 111 4.97 3.51 -7.93
CA VAL A 111 4.11 3.41 -6.74
C VAL A 111 3.95 1.94 -6.42
N VAL A 112 4.50 1.49 -5.31
CA VAL A 112 4.33 0.11 -4.87
C VAL A 112 3.30 0.07 -3.75
N ASP A 113 2.18 -0.60 -4.01
CA ASP A 113 1.13 -0.87 -3.03
C ASP A 113 1.14 -2.36 -2.63
N ARG A 114 0.49 -2.67 -1.51
CA ARG A 114 0.26 -4.02 -0.99
C ARG A 114 -0.54 -4.90 -1.95
N GLU A 115 -1.40 -4.29 -2.76
CA GLU A 115 -2.18 -5.02 -3.76
C GLU A 115 -1.41 -5.17 -5.09
N GLY A 116 -0.14 -4.75 -5.15
CA GLY A 116 0.61 -4.64 -6.39
C GLY A 116 0.33 -3.33 -7.10
N LEU A 117 1.14 -3.04 -8.13
CA LEU A 117 0.95 -1.87 -8.98
C LEU A 117 -0.47 -1.90 -9.56
N PHE A 118 -1.34 -1.03 -9.04
CA PHE A 118 -2.68 -0.73 -9.52
C PHE A 118 -3.51 -1.90 -10.04
N TYR A 119 -3.74 -2.97 -9.27
CA TYR A 119 -5.00 -3.73 -9.35
C TYR A 119 -5.25 -4.40 -8.00
N GLU A 120 -6.48 -4.29 -7.50
CA GLU A 120 -6.93 -4.89 -6.25
C GLU A 120 -6.89 -6.41 -6.45
N ASP A 121 -5.84 -7.11 -5.97
CA ASP A 121 -5.94 -8.43 -5.33
C ASP A 121 -4.57 -9.07 -5.00
N GLU A 122 -4.35 -9.24 -3.70
CA GLU A 122 -3.37 -10.11 -3.02
C GLU A 122 -1.90 -10.04 -3.49
N ILE A 123 -1.09 -9.19 -2.82
CA ILE A 123 0.35 -9.41 -2.65
C ILE A 123 0.70 -9.36 -1.16
N GLU A 124 0.56 -10.51 -0.50
CA GLU A 124 0.99 -10.72 0.89
C GLU A 124 2.53 -10.78 1.04
N THR A 125 3.27 -10.90 -0.07
CA THR A 125 4.72 -11.16 -0.11
C THR A 125 5.63 -9.92 -0.13
N TRP A 126 5.08 -8.70 -0.21
CA TRP A 126 5.90 -7.50 -0.39
C TRP A 126 6.39 -6.84 0.91
N GLN A 127 5.68 -7.07 2.02
CA GLN A 127 5.81 -6.39 3.31
C GLN A 127 7.22 -6.41 3.94
N GLY A 128 8.18 -7.13 3.38
CA GLY A 128 9.60 -6.93 3.72
C GLY A 128 10.61 -7.22 2.63
N SER A 129 10.21 -7.40 1.37
CA SER A 129 11.12 -7.63 0.24
C SER A 129 11.61 -6.34 -0.41
N ALA A 130 10.80 -5.29 -0.40
CA ALA A 130 11.14 -3.96 -0.90
C ALA A 130 12.50 -3.46 -0.42
N MET A 131 12.71 -3.55 0.90
CA MET A 131 13.90 -3.05 1.58
C MET A 131 14.99 -4.11 1.76
N ARG A 132 14.96 -5.23 1.02
CA ARG A 132 16.09 -6.19 1.03
C ARG A 132 17.26 -5.68 0.20
N ASN A 133 16.99 -5.00 -0.91
CA ASN A 133 17.99 -4.53 -1.89
C ASN A 133 18.15 -3.02 -1.87
N CYS A 134 18.39 -2.44 -0.70
CA CYS A 134 18.45 -0.99 -0.58
C CYS A 134 19.72 -0.35 -1.14
N GLY A 135 20.84 -1.08 -1.26
CA GLY A 135 22.08 -0.52 -1.84
C GLY A 135 21.91 0.05 -3.25
N ALA A 136 20.97 -0.49 -4.03
CA ALA A 136 20.71 -0.06 -5.39
C ALA A 136 19.42 0.77 -5.55
N ARG A 137 18.49 0.71 -4.59
CA ARG A 137 17.16 1.33 -4.69
C ARG A 137 17.05 2.58 -3.85
N ARG A 138 16.16 3.48 -4.23
CA ARG A 138 15.83 4.69 -3.47
C ARG A 138 14.38 4.63 -3.04
N PHE A 139 14.05 5.11 -1.85
CA PHE A 139 12.69 5.01 -1.29
C PHE A 139 12.14 6.38 -0.92
N ALA A 140 10.86 6.59 -1.22
CA ALA A 140 10.04 7.68 -0.71
C ALA A 140 8.74 7.10 -0.14
N PHE A 141 8.24 7.63 0.97
CA PHE A 141 6.94 7.22 1.51
C PHE A 141 6.36 8.27 2.44
N PHE A 142 5.11 8.06 2.85
CA PHE A 142 4.43 8.92 3.83
C PHE A 142 4.05 8.12 5.06
N VAL A 143 4.25 8.72 6.22
CA VAL A 143 3.75 8.25 7.51
C VAL A 143 2.54 9.07 7.96
N ARG A 144 1.88 8.60 9.01
CA ARG A 144 0.70 9.23 9.62
C ARG A 144 0.68 8.88 11.09
N ASP A 145 0.02 9.68 11.92
CA ASP A 145 -0.31 9.26 13.29
C ASP A 145 -1.04 7.90 13.25
N PRO A 146 -0.50 6.85 13.91
CA PRO A 146 -1.10 5.52 13.90
C PRO A 146 -2.56 5.50 14.33
N VAL A 147 -2.96 6.37 15.28
CA VAL A 147 -4.36 6.48 15.73
C VAL A 147 -5.25 7.07 14.63
N ARG A 148 -4.85 8.21 14.03
CA ARG A 148 -5.60 8.79 12.90
C ARG A 148 -5.63 7.87 11.68
N ARG A 149 -4.55 7.10 11.47
CA ARG A 149 -4.49 6.07 10.43
C ARG A 149 -5.51 4.96 10.68
N PHE A 150 -5.62 4.45 11.92
CA PHE A 150 -6.63 3.47 12.31
C PHE A 150 -8.05 3.94 12.01
N VAL A 151 -8.42 5.16 12.43
CA VAL A 151 -9.76 5.72 12.16
C VAL A 151 -10.02 5.81 10.66
N SER A 152 -9.04 6.30 9.90
CA SER A 152 -9.09 6.36 8.43
C SER A 152 -9.25 4.98 7.79
N ALA A 153 -8.55 3.97 8.30
CA ALA A 153 -8.62 2.57 7.85
C ALA A 153 -10.01 1.98 8.10
N PHE A 154 -10.51 2.12 9.33
CA PHE A 154 -11.83 1.65 9.75
C PHE A 154 -12.93 2.22 8.84
N MET A 155 -12.99 3.56 8.70
CA MET A 155 -13.99 4.23 7.84
C MET A 155 -13.86 3.86 6.36
N ALA A 156 -12.64 3.61 5.88
CA ALA A 156 -12.45 3.20 4.50
C ALA A 156 -12.97 1.78 4.26
N ARG A 157 -12.73 0.86 5.20
CA ARG A 157 -13.17 -0.52 5.06
C ARG A 157 -14.67 -0.68 5.23
N GLN A 158 -15.27 0.08 6.15
CA GLN A 158 -16.72 0.07 6.38
C GLN A 158 -17.53 0.46 5.14
N ARG A 159 -16.95 1.24 4.22
CA ARG A 159 -17.62 1.70 2.98
C ARG A 159 -17.46 0.77 1.77
N ARG A 160 -16.75 -0.34 1.91
CA ARG A 160 -16.50 -1.33 0.85
C ARG A 160 -17.28 -2.61 1.15
N PRO A 161 -17.62 -3.46 0.16
CA PRO A 161 -18.26 -4.77 0.40
C PRO A 161 -17.50 -5.58 1.44
N TRP A 162 -18.16 -6.21 2.40
CA TRP A 162 -17.51 -6.91 3.52
C TRP A 162 -17.32 -8.39 3.24
N SER A 163 -16.20 -8.94 3.71
CA SER A 163 -16.13 -10.39 3.93
C SER A 163 -16.99 -10.78 5.13
N ALA A 164 -17.36 -12.06 5.25
CA ALA A 164 -18.13 -12.55 6.40
C ALA A 164 -17.43 -12.27 7.75
N GLY A 165 -16.10 -12.19 7.78
CA GLY A 165 -15.35 -11.83 8.98
C GLY A 165 -15.50 -10.34 9.34
N GLU A 166 -15.51 -9.47 8.34
CA GLU A 166 -15.61 -8.03 8.53
C GLU A 166 -17.03 -7.59 8.83
N GLU A 167 -18.03 -8.25 8.24
CA GLU A 167 -19.44 -8.08 8.59
C GLU A 167 -19.64 -8.32 10.09
N ARG A 168 -19.21 -9.48 10.61
CA ARG A 168 -19.25 -9.77 12.05
C ARG A 168 -18.48 -8.74 12.89
N ALA A 169 -17.35 -8.24 12.39
CA ALA A 169 -16.57 -7.23 13.10
C ALA A 169 -17.32 -5.90 13.19
N PHE A 170 -17.95 -5.44 12.10
CA PHE A 170 -18.70 -4.18 12.08
C PHE A 170 -20.05 -4.27 12.82
N GLU A 171 -20.70 -5.43 12.83
CA GLU A 171 -21.88 -5.68 13.67
C GLU A 171 -21.54 -5.59 15.15
N GLN A 172 -20.42 -6.19 15.58
CA GLN A 172 -19.98 -6.18 16.97
C GLN A 172 -19.42 -4.82 17.39
N PHE A 173 -18.75 -4.11 16.48
CA PHE A 173 -18.08 -2.85 16.74
C PHE A 173 -18.47 -1.81 15.68
N PRO A 174 -19.61 -1.11 15.84
CA PRO A 174 -20.11 -0.18 14.82
C PRO A 174 -19.24 1.08 14.63
N THR A 175 -18.41 1.41 15.62
CA THR A 175 -17.54 2.59 15.62
C THR A 175 -16.08 2.21 15.91
N PRO A 176 -15.11 3.00 15.43
CA PRO A 176 -13.69 2.78 15.75
C PRO A 176 -13.41 2.86 17.25
N ASP A 177 -14.15 3.72 17.96
CA ASP A 177 -14.04 3.86 19.41
C ASP A 177 -14.50 2.59 20.15
N ALA A 178 -15.66 2.03 19.75
CA ALA A 178 -16.17 0.79 20.35
C ALA A 178 -15.18 -0.37 20.16
N LEU A 179 -14.59 -0.52 18.97
CA LEU A 179 -13.56 -1.53 18.70
C LEU A 179 -12.32 -1.30 19.56
N ALA A 180 -11.78 -0.08 19.54
CA ALA A 180 -10.54 0.24 20.23
C ALA A 180 -10.65 0.11 21.75
N CYS A 181 -11.73 0.60 22.36
CA CYS A 181 -11.95 0.49 23.80
C CYS A 181 -12.13 -0.97 24.25
N ALA A 182 -12.78 -1.81 23.43
CA ALA A 182 -13.02 -3.21 23.74
C ALA A 182 -11.72 -4.05 23.85
N LEU A 183 -10.59 -3.59 23.32
CA LEU A 183 -9.27 -4.24 23.47
C LEU A 183 -8.81 -4.36 24.92
N SER A 184 -9.36 -3.57 25.84
CA SER A 184 -9.13 -3.65 27.28
C SER A 184 -10.39 -3.95 28.08
N SER A 185 -11.44 -4.48 27.45
CA SER A 185 -12.66 -4.87 28.16
C SER A 185 -12.36 -5.86 29.28
N GLY A 186 -13.08 -5.75 30.41
CA GLY A 186 -13.02 -6.73 31.49
C GLY A 186 -13.47 -8.12 31.06
N SER A 187 -14.41 -8.21 30.11
CA SER A 187 -14.88 -9.48 29.55
C SER A 187 -13.82 -10.10 28.63
N PRO A 188 -13.30 -11.32 28.94
CA PRO A 188 -12.33 -12.00 28.07
C PRO A 188 -12.88 -12.27 26.67
N ALA A 189 -14.16 -12.64 26.57
CA ALA A 189 -14.82 -12.90 25.29
C ALA A 189 -14.92 -11.63 24.42
N TRP A 190 -15.27 -10.48 25.02
CA TRP A 190 -15.34 -9.22 24.29
C TRP A 190 -13.97 -8.74 23.82
N ARG A 191 -12.97 -8.86 24.69
CA ARG A 191 -11.58 -8.56 24.37
C ARG A 191 -11.03 -9.45 23.25
N GLY A 192 -11.38 -10.74 23.26
CA GLY A 192 -11.03 -11.68 22.19
C GLY A 192 -11.64 -11.30 20.85
N ARG A 193 -12.93 -10.95 20.83
CA ARG A 193 -13.63 -10.45 19.64
C ARG A 193 -13.00 -9.18 19.07
N ALA A 194 -12.66 -8.21 19.93
CA ALA A 194 -12.01 -6.97 19.50
C ALA A 194 -10.65 -7.25 18.83
N ARG A 195 -9.85 -8.16 19.41
CA ARG A 195 -8.57 -8.57 18.80
C ARG A 195 -8.76 -9.29 17.48
N GLY A 196 -9.76 -10.18 17.39
CA GLY A 196 -10.15 -10.82 16.14
C GLY A 196 -10.48 -9.78 15.07
N ALA A 197 -11.35 -8.82 15.39
CA ALA A 197 -11.71 -7.72 14.48
C ALA A 197 -10.49 -6.89 14.04
N MET A 198 -9.57 -6.54 14.95
CA MET A 198 -8.33 -5.84 14.59
C MET A 198 -7.50 -6.62 13.56
N LEU A 199 -7.49 -7.95 13.63
CA LEU A 199 -6.75 -8.82 12.72
C LEU A 199 -7.52 -9.17 11.44
N THR A 200 -8.83 -8.98 11.41
CA THR A 200 -9.68 -9.29 10.25
C THR A 200 -9.83 -8.08 9.32
N LEU A 201 -9.92 -6.87 9.88
CA LEU A 201 -10.13 -5.64 9.10
C LEU A 201 -8.85 -5.25 8.35
N GLY A 202 -8.83 -5.38 7.02
CA GLY A 202 -7.61 -5.30 6.20
C GLY A 202 -6.63 -4.15 6.51
N HIS A 203 -7.02 -2.88 6.27
CA HIS A 203 -6.13 -1.73 6.55
C HIS A 203 -5.92 -1.44 8.05
N VAL A 204 -6.70 -2.05 8.94
CA VAL A 204 -6.57 -1.93 10.39
C VAL A 204 -5.52 -2.92 10.92
N ARG A 205 -5.51 -4.14 10.37
CA ARG A 205 -4.59 -5.22 10.71
C ARG A 205 -3.14 -4.79 10.63
N ASP A 206 -2.77 -4.15 9.53
CA ASP A 206 -1.38 -3.82 9.23
C ASP A 206 -1.06 -2.39 9.67
N GLY A 207 0.00 -2.22 10.45
CA GLY A 207 0.59 -0.95 10.86
C GLY A 207 1.56 -0.38 9.81
N LEU A 208 2.13 0.79 10.06
CA LEU A 208 3.20 1.37 9.25
C LEU A 208 4.42 0.44 9.18
N ALA A 209 4.80 -0.16 10.31
CA ALA A 209 5.98 -1.03 10.41
C ALA A 209 5.87 -2.27 9.51
N ASP A 210 4.66 -2.81 9.32
CA ASP A 210 4.42 -3.99 8.49
C ASP A 210 4.71 -3.71 7.02
N TYR A 211 4.48 -2.48 6.53
CA TYR A 211 4.82 -2.10 5.15
C TYR A 211 6.33 -1.94 4.92
N LEU A 212 7.11 -1.79 6.00
CA LEU A 212 8.54 -1.45 5.94
C LEU A 212 9.44 -2.59 6.44
N GLY A 213 8.97 -3.83 6.37
CA GLY A 213 9.74 -5.02 6.73
C GLY A 213 9.36 -5.68 8.05
N GLY A 214 8.41 -5.13 8.81
CA GLY A 214 8.01 -5.60 10.14
C GLY A 214 9.10 -5.50 11.22
N ASN A 215 10.38 -5.45 10.84
CA ASN A 215 11.52 -5.28 11.71
C ASN A 215 12.30 -4.00 11.39
N PHE A 216 12.79 -3.35 12.45
CA PHE A 216 13.59 -2.13 12.35
C PHE A 216 14.93 -2.34 11.65
N SER A 217 15.45 -3.57 11.65
CA SER A 217 16.76 -3.90 11.09
C SER A 217 16.80 -3.65 9.58
N ALA A 218 15.74 -3.97 8.85
CA ALA A 218 15.65 -3.71 7.41
C ALA A 218 15.68 -2.20 7.13
N LEU A 219 14.83 -1.43 7.81
CA LEU A 219 14.79 0.02 7.66
C LEU A 219 16.13 0.68 8.03
N ALA A 220 16.74 0.27 9.14
CA ALA A 220 18.01 0.81 9.61
C ALA A 220 19.16 0.56 8.61
N ARG A 221 19.24 -0.67 8.07
CA ARG A 221 20.19 -1.02 7.00
C ARG A 221 19.98 -0.15 5.76
N CYS A 222 18.74 0.23 5.49
CA CYS A 222 18.35 0.93 4.28
C CYS A 222 18.21 2.45 4.45
N ARG A 223 18.67 2.99 5.58
CA ARG A 223 18.60 4.43 5.87
C ARG A 223 19.14 5.29 4.74
N GLY A 224 20.33 4.97 4.22
CA GLY A 224 20.98 5.75 3.15
C GLY A 224 20.23 5.75 1.82
N SER A 225 19.25 4.86 1.68
CA SER A 225 18.41 4.69 0.50
C SER A 225 17.09 5.45 0.61
N ILE A 226 16.72 5.91 1.79
CA ILE A 226 15.49 6.67 2.00
C ILE A 226 15.76 8.12 1.60
N ARG A 227 15.14 8.55 0.50
CA ARG A 227 15.28 9.92 -0.05
C ARG A 227 14.24 10.87 0.51
N PHE A 228 13.09 10.35 0.94
CA PHE A 228 12.01 11.20 1.42
C PHE A 228 11.06 10.46 2.36
N VAL A 229 10.66 11.13 3.44
CA VAL A 229 9.54 10.70 4.29
C VAL A 229 8.64 11.90 4.55
N GLY A 230 7.40 11.82 4.06
CA GLY A 230 6.37 12.83 4.33
C GLY A 230 5.45 12.44 5.47
N ARG A 231 4.69 13.41 5.97
CA ARG A 231 3.70 13.30 7.05
C ARG A 231 2.33 13.61 6.46
N THR A 232 1.37 12.71 6.67
CA THR A 232 0.01 12.89 6.12
C THR A 232 -0.69 14.13 6.71
N GLU A 233 -0.38 14.46 7.97
CA GLU A 233 -0.90 15.65 8.65
C GLU A 233 -0.37 16.95 8.07
N HIS A 234 0.78 16.91 7.38
CA HIS A 234 1.49 18.07 6.83
C HIS A 234 1.67 17.95 5.32
N LEU A 235 0.67 17.39 4.62
CA LEU A 235 0.72 17.21 3.17
C LEU A 235 1.00 18.54 2.42
N ASP A 236 0.51 19.66 2.93
CA ASP A 236 0.71 20.98 2.31
C ASP A 236 2.20 21.36 2.27
N GLU A 237 2.94 20.99 3.31
CA GLU A 237 4.37 21.27 3.47
C GLU A 237 5.24 20.20 2.77
N ASP A 238 4.82 18.94 2.89
CA ASP A 238 5.62 17.80 2.51
C ASP A 238 5.48 17.47 1.01
N LEU A 239 4.37 17.83 0.36
CA LEU A 239 4.18 17.59 -1.08
C LEU A 239 5.13 18.42 -1.97
N PRO A 240 5.34 19.74 -1.75
CA PRO A 240 6.38 20.48 -2.46
C PRO A 240 7.80 19.92 -2.22
N SER A 241 8.05 19.37 -1.04
CA SER A 241 9.33 18.72 -0.71
C SER A 241 9.52 17.41 -1.45
N LEU A 242 8.47 16.58 -1.55
CA LEU A 242 8.46 15.39 -2.41
C LEU A 242 8.72 15.77 -3.88
N ALA A 243 8.06 16.80 -4.40
CA ALA A 243 8.22 17.23 -5.79
C ALA A 243 9.67 17.61 -6.11
N ARG A 244 10.37 18.30 -5.19
CA ARG A 244 11.80 18.61 -5.35
C ARG A 244 12.66 17.34 -5.40
N VAL A 245 12.37 16.34 -4.56
CA VAL A 245 13.05 15.04 -4.61
C VAL A 245 12.79 14.35 -5.95
N LEU A 246 11.53 14.32 -6.41
CA LEU A 246 11.17 13.71 -7.70
C LEU A 246 11.85 14.42 -8.88
N GLN A 247 11.94 15.74 -8.85
CA GLN A 247 12.63 16.52 -9.87
C GLN A 247 14.13 16.21 -9.88
N ALA A 248 14.78 16.15 -8.71
CA ALA A 248 16.21 15.82 -8.59
C ALA A 248 16.52 14.39 -9.06
N GLU A 249 15.56 13.47 -8.93
CA GLU A 249 15.65 12.10 -9.43
C GLU A 249 15.27 11.98 -10.92
N GLY A 250 14.92 13.09 -11.59
CA GLY A 250 14.47 13.09 -12.98
C GLY A 250 13.13 12.38 -13.20
N ALA A 251 12.35 12.20 -12.13
CA ALA A 251 11.09 11.48 -12.13
C ALA A 251 9.87 12.33 -12.51
N LEU A 252 10.06 13.65 -12.70
CA LEU A 252 9.03 14.56 -13.21
C LEU A 252 9.29 14.91 -14.68
N LEU A 253 8.23 15.30 -15.38
CA LEU A 253 8.30 15.87 -16.72
C LEU A 253 9.00 17.25 -16.69
N ASP A 254 9.69 17.61 -17.77
CA ASP A 254 10.48 18.85 -17.85
C ASP A 254 9.61 20.12 -17.74
N ASN A 255 8.33 20.02 -18.09
CA ASN A 255 7.34 21.09 -17.97
C ASN A 255 6.65 21.12 -16.59
N PHE A 256 7.13 20.35 -15.60
CA PHE A 256 6.62 20.47 -14.24
C PHE A 256 6.81 21.92 -13.76
N PRO A 257 5.75 22.61 -13.33
CA PRO A 257 5.80 24.06 -13.07
C PRO A 257 6.68 24.45 -11.85
N GLY A 258 7.32 23.46 -11.22
CA GLY A 258 8.22 23.64 -10.09
C GLY A 258 7.48 23.68 -8.76
N ALA A 259 8.21 23.45 -7.68
CA ALA A 259 7.65 23.40 -6.32
C ALA A 259 6.99 24.74 -5.90
N ALA A 260 7.51 25.87 -6.37
CA ALA A 260 6.97 27.20 -6.06
C ALA A 260 5.61 27.47 -6.73
N ALA A 261 5.42 27.04 -7.98
CA ALA A 261 4.14 27.21 -8.68
C ALA A 261 3.10 26.16 -8.24
N SER A 262 3.55 25.04 -7.65
CA SER A 262 2.67 23.96 -7.16
C SER A 262 1.65 24.43 -6.13
N ALA A 263 2.01 25.41 -5.28
CA ALA A 263 1.10 26.00 -4.30
C ALA A 263 -0.07 26.76 -4.96
N GLY A 264 0.14 27.36 -6.14
CA GLY A 264 -0.89 28.08 -6.91
C GLY A 264 -1.59 27.24 -8.00
N ALA A 265 -0.93 26.20 -8.51
CA ALA A 265 -1.40 25.38 -9.64
C ALA A 265 -2.38 24.25 -9.25
N GLY A 266 -3.02 24.33 -8.08
CA GLY A 266 -4.00 23.33 -7.65
C GLY A 266 -3.41 22.01 -7.14
N LEU A 267 -2.10 21.93 -6.89
CA LEU A 267 -1.49 20.82 -6.14
C LEU A 267 -1.67 20.96 -4.62
N GLY A 268 -2.34 22.04 -4.18
CA GLY A 268 -2.69 22.25 -2.78
C GLY A 268 -3.61 21.14 -2.25
N PRO A 269 -3.33 20.55 -1.09
CA PRO A 269 -4.16 19.55 -0.42
C PRO A 269 -5.64 19.89 -0.33
N SER A 270 -6.04 21.16 -0.30
CA SER A 270 -7.45 21.56 -0.39
C SER A 270 -8.18 20.97 -1.60
N ALA A 271 -7.50 20.83 -2.74
CA ALA A 271 -8.07 20.20 -3.95
C ALA A 271 -8.08 18.66 -3.85
N CYS A 272 -7.13 18.06 -3.11
CA CYS A 272 -6.97 16.61 -2.99
C CYS A 272 -7.62 16.03 -1.70
N LYS A 273 -8.15 16.86 -0.77
CA LYS A 273 -8.70 16.45 0.53
C LYS A 273 -10.15 15.98 0.38
N ARG A 274 -10.35 14.66 0.42
CA ARG A 274 -11.70 14.10 0.50
C ARG A 274 -12.37 14.52 1.81
N CYS A 275 -13.45 15.28 1.70
CA CYS A 275 -14.36 15.50 2.82
C CYS A 275 -14.96 14.15 3.24
N SER A 276 -14.82 13.80 4.51
CA SER A 276 -15.60 12.70 5.06
C SER A 276 -17.07 13.09 5.07
N SER A 277 -17.96 12.14 4.74
CA SER A 277 -19.40 12.34 4.90
C SER A 277 -19.70 12.77 6.35
N PRO A 278 -20.65 13.71 6.57
CA PRO A 278 -21.08 14.12 7.90
C PRO A 278 -21.40 12.96 8.85
N ALA A 279 -21.87 11.82 8.31
CA ALA A 279 -22.16 10.60 9.06
C ALA A 279 -20.96 10.06 9.85
N TYR A 280 -19.73 10.33 9.42
CA TYR A 280 -18.51 9.85 10.06
C TYR A 280 -17.80 10.89 10.94
N ARG A 281 -18.39 12.07 11.15
CA ARG A 281 -17.76 13.11 12.00
C ARG A 281 -17.51 12.61 13.42
N ASN A 282 -18.37 11.75 13.94
CA ASN A 282 -18.22 11.21 15.29
C ASN A 282 -17.13 10.13 15.38
N PHE A 283 -16.68 9.55 14.26
CA PHE A 283 -15.70 8.47 14.26
C PHE A 283 -14.29 8.96 14.59
N THR A 284 -14.04 10.26 14.48
CA THR A 284 -12.77 10.87 14.88
C THR A 284 -12.70 11.17 16.37
N ARG A 285 -13.81 11.03 17.11
CA ARG A 285 -13.86 11.21 18.56
C ARG A 285 -13.58 9.86 19.21
N LEU A 286 -12.39 9.71 19.79
CA LEU A 286 -11.98 8.51 20.51
C LEU A 286 -11.89 8.84 22.00
N GLY A 287 -12.42 7.96 22.85
CA GLY A 287 -12.28 8.05 24.30
C GLY A 287 -10.87 7.68 24.77
N ALA A 288 -10.59 7.99 26.04
CA ALA A 288 -9.28 7.74 26.65
C ALA A 288 -8.86 6.26 26.60
N CYS A 289 -9.79 5.31 26.83
CA CYS A 289 -9.50 3.87 26.71
C CYS A 289 -9.04 3.49 25.30
N SER A 290 -9.73 3.99 24.27
CA SER A 290 -9.42 3.75 22.86
C SER A 290 -8.04 4.29 22.49
N LEU A 291 -7.74 5.53 22.88
CA LEU A 291 -6.43 6.14 22.64
C LEU A 291 -5.30 5.34 23.30
N ALA A 292 -5.46 4.98 24.58
CA ALA A 292 -4.48 4.16 25.29
C ALA A 292 -4.27 2.78 24.64
N ASN A 293 -5.37 2.13 24.24
CA ASN A 293 -5.31 0.81 23.59
C ASN A 293 -4.65 0.87 22.22
N LEU A 294 -4.99 1.85 21.39
CA LEU A 294 -4.41 2.01 20.05
C LEU A 294 -2.93 2.39 20.11
N ARG A 295 -2.53 3.26 21.05
CA ARG A 295 -1.11 3.58 21.28
C ARG A 295 -0.30 2.34 21.66
N ARG A 296 -0.88 1.47 22.50
CA ARG A 296 -0.27 0.19 22.86
C ARG A 296 -0.23 -0.78 21.68
N TRP A 297 -1.32 -0.87 20.91
CA TRP A 297 -1.44 -1.75 19.74
C TRP A 297 -0.39 -1.38 18.67
N TYR A 298 -0.35 -0.11 18.27
CA TYR A 298 0.57 0.41 17.26
C TYR A 298 1.91 0.90 17.84
N ARG A 299 2.38 0.31 18.94
CA ARG A 299 3.67 0.68 19.57
C ARG A 299 4.87 0.56 18.62
N ALA A 300 4.81 -0.37 17.67
CA ALA A 300 5.83 -0.54 16.65
C ALA A 300 5.87 0.66 15.70
N ASP A 301 4.72 1.16 15.26
CA ASP A 301 4.62 2.34 14.40
C ASP A 301 5.15 3.60 15.09
N TYR A 302 4.88 3.78 16.38
CA TYR A 302 5.47 4.90 17.13
C TYR A 302 6.99 4.79 17.27
N ARG A 303 7.53 3.57 17.46
CA ARG A 303 8.99 3.34 17.45
C ARG A 303 9.60 3.64 16.09
N LEU A 304 8.90 3.31 15.01
CA LEU A 304 9.26 3.67 13.63
C LEU A 304 9.35 5.18 13.45
N ILE A 305 8.32 5.92 13.85
CA ILE A 305 8.34 7.37 13.68
C ILE A 305 9.48 8.00 14.49
N ARG A 306 9.73 7.54 15.72
CA ARG A 306 10.88 7.99 16.53
C ARG A 306 12.22 7.68 15.87
N PHE A 307 12.36 6.50 15.26
CA PHE A 307 13.54 6.16 14.48
C PHE A 307 13.72 7.17 13.34
N LEU A 308 12.68 7.41 12.54
CA LEU A 308 12.74 8.33 11.39
C LEU A 308 13.11 9.76 11.83
N VAL A 309 12.59 10.23 12.96
CA VAL A 309 12.96 11.53 13.54
C VAL A 309 14.42 11.55 13.98
N ARG A 310 14.88 10.54 14.70
CA ARG A 310 16.27 10.43 15.16
C ARG A 310 17.26 10.37 13.99
N GLU A 311 16.88 9.73 12.89
CA GLU A 311 17.71 9.65 11.69
C GLU A 311 17.69 10.93 10.84
N GLY A 312 16.92 11.96 11.23
CA GLY A 312 16.77 13.22 10.52
C GLY A 312 15.88 13.15 9.27
N LEU A 313 15.09 12.08 9.13
CA LEU A 313 14.19 11.87 7.99
C LEU A 313 12.82 12.52 8.19
N VAL A 314 12.44 12.84 9.43
CA VAL A 314 11.20 13.52 9.81
C VAL A 314 11.52 14.60 10.84
N HIS A 315 10.85 15.74 10.77
CA HIS A 315 11.10 16.86 11.68
C HIS A 315 10.76 16.49 13.14
N PRO A 316 11.59 16.88 14.14
CA PRO A 316 11.37 16.50 15.56
C PRO A 316 10.04 16.95 16.16
N SER A 317 9.48 18.07 15.71
CA SER A 317 8.17 18.57 16.18
C SER A 317 7.05 17.54 15.99
N TYR A 318 7.19 16.64 15.02
CA TYR A 318 6.17 15.63 14.76
C TYR A 318 5.96 14.69 15.95
N LEU A 319 7.00 14.42 16.77
CA LEU A 319 6.82 13.61 17.98
C LEU A 319 5.94 14.30 19.02
N THR A 320 6.08 15.62 19.17
CA THR A 320 5.27 16.43 20.09
C THR A 320 3.79 16.38 19.70
N GLU A 321 3.50 16.42 18.39
CA GLU A 321 2.13 16.32 17.88
C GLU A 321 1.49 14.94 18.12
N LEU A 322 2.29 13.87 18.07
CA LEU A 322 1.83 12.49 18.28
C LEU A 322 1.57 12.14 19.75
N THR A 323 2.13 12.93 20.66
CA THR A 323 1.90 12.81 22.11
C THR A 323 1.16 14.05 22.61
N PRO A 324 -0.14 14.21 22.30
CA PRO A 324 -0.91 15.32 22.84
C PRO A 324 -0.80 15.30 24.37
N SER A 325 -0.57 16.49 24.93
CA SER A 325 -0.57 16.67 26.37
C SER A 325 -1.89 16.16 26.95
N PRO A 326 -1.92 15.58 28.17
CA PRO A 326 -3.15 15.22 28.86
C PRO A 326 -4.19 16.36 28.86
N ALA A 327 -3.72 17.62 28.88
CA ALA A 327 -4.58 18.80 28.84
C ALA A 327 -5.30 19.01 27.49
N THR A 328 -4.74 18.50 26.39
CA THR A 328 -5.34 18.58 25.05
C THR A 328 -6.38 17.48 24.84
N GLU A 329 -6.27 16.36 25.55
CA GLU A 329 -7.23 15.24 25.46
C GLU A 329 -8.50 15.47 26.29
N ALA A 330 -8.50 16.44 27.21
CA ALA A 330 -9.64 16.76 28.09
C ALA A 330 -10.64 17.78 27.50
N LYS A 331 -10.37 18.34 26.30
CA LYS A 331 -11.23 19.30 25.59
C LYS A 331 -11.95 18.63 24.42
#